data_AF-A0A7J7IHG5-F1
#
_entry.id   AF-A0A7J7IHG5-F1
#
_cell.length_a   1.000
_cell.length_b   1.000
_cell.length_c   1.000
_cell.angle_alpha   90.00
_cell.angle_beta   90.00
_cell.angle_gamma   90.00
#
_symmetry.space_group_name_H-M   'P 1'
#
loop_
_entity.id
_entity.type
_entity.pdbx_description
1 polymer ?
#
loop_
_entity_poly.entity_id
_entity_poly.type
_entity_poly.pdbx_seq_one_letter_code
_entity_poly.pdbx_strand_id
1 'polypeptide(L)'
;MQLQQEMTNRQRQAQGTLERMKTELESRVAGLRHQEEHCLRQALLIEANLVDVDHALQIIRAALASGIDWKEIEQMLVLERRRGNPIAQIIHSLQLSDNEMTLMLSSDARTAATSRSRTAARLNKTNDNHDSDNESDDGDHDDDDIPNEPQEEDESIDDRVELVKIDISQSAFANAQRYYEQRKKAAEKEMKTIEASEHALRAAEKKALKVLAGTASKNKRKKTAPLNTLREIRKSHWFEKFRYFITSENYLVIAGKDSQQNEQLVRRYLEENTGDLYMHADVHGAASVIIKGRGNRPAPPLSIQEAAIFAAACSSAWDAKVAVNAFWVYPEQVSQSAPSGMHLNQGSFVVRGQRNYVPVTTSGSGPMVMGFGFLFRLALQSVWRHLGERSIRSQEVNTSPTWATQSQDNGSCVGGCEVHR
;
A
#
# COMPACT_ATOMS: atom_id res chain seq x y z
N MET A 1 18.86 35.15 31.86
CA MET A 1 18.63 33.81 32.44
C MET A 1 17.38 33.12 31.90
N GLN A 2 16.17 33.70 32.03
CA GLN A 2 14.91 33.04 31.62
C GLN A 2 14.86 32.56 30.16
N LEU A 3 15.32 33.39 29.20
CA LEU A 3 15.39 33.00 27.78
C LEU A 3 16.34 31.81 27.54
N GLN A 4 17.45 31.74 28.26
CA GLN A 4 18.43 30.66 28.12
C GLN A 4 17.88 29.35 28.71
N GLN A 5 17.08 29.43 29.77
CA GLN A 5 16.39 28.30 30.38
C GLN A 5 15.22 27.79 29.50
N GLU A 6 14.46 28.68 28.86
CA GLU A 6 13.41 28.29 27.90
C GLU A 6 14.02 27.59 26.68
N MET A 7 15.19 28.05 26.24
CA MET A 7 15.95 27.50 25.13
C MET A 7 16.47 26.08 25.40
N THR A 8 17.09 25.86 26.55
CA THR A 8 17.57 24.53 26.95
C THR A 8 16.40 23.56 27.19
N ASN A 9 15.28 24.04 27.73
CA ASN A 9 14.07 23.23 27.90
C ASN A 9 13.49 22.79 26.55
N ARG A 10 13.39 23.68 25.56
CA ARG A 10 12.93 23.31 24.21
C ARG A 10 13.87 22.35 23.51
N GLN A 11 15.18 22.50 23.69
CA GLN A 11 16.17 21.58 23.14
C GLN A 11 16.03 20.18 23.74
N ARG A 12 15.91 20.08 25.07
CA ARG A 12 15.68 18.81 25.77
C ARG A 12 14.36 18.15 25.36
N GLN A 13 13.30 18.94 25.17
CA GLN A 13 12.02 18.43 24.66
C GLN A 13 12.15 17.86 23.25
N ALA A 14 12.80 18.60 22.32
CA ALA A 14 13.01 18.13 20.96
C ALA A 14 13.88 16.86 20.90
N GLN A 15 14.95 16.80 21.69
CA GLN A 15 15.80 15.61 21.80
C GLN A 15 15.05 14.42 22.40
N GLY A 16 14.33 14.63 23.51
CA GLY A 16 13.55 13.57 24.15
C GLY A 16 12.43 13.02 23.25
N THR A 17 11.83 13.85 22.37
CA THR A 17 10.87 13.33 21.38
C THR A 17 11.51 12.46 20.31
N LEU A 18 12.73 12.79 19.85
CA LEU A 18 13.46 11.97 18.88
C LEU A 18 13.91 10.65 19.49
N GLU A 19 14.41 10.68 20.72
CA GLU A 19 14.83 9.48 21.45
C GLU A 19 13.64 8.54 21.65
N ARG A 20 12.47 9.04 22.08
CA ARG A 20 11.25 8.24 22.22
C ARG A 20 10.83 7.58 20.91
N MET A 21 10.85 8.32 19.79
CA MET A 21 10.53 7.77 18.47
C MET A 21 11.52 6.68 18.05
N LYS A 22 12.81 6.85 18.37
CA LYS A 22 13.85 5.86 18.08
C LYS A 22 13.67 4.59 18.91
N THR A 23 13.44 4.73 20.22
CA THR A 23 13.23 3.58 21.11
C THR A 23 11.96 2.80 20.76
N GLU A 24 10.89 3.50 20.36
CA GLU A 24 9.65 2.85 19.90
C GLU A 24 9.88 2.05 18.63
N LEU A 25 10.65 2.60 17.68
CA LEU A 25 11.04 1.89 16.47
C LEU A 25 11.89 0.65 16.80
N GLU A 26 12.92 0.80 17.63
CA GLU A 26 13.81 -0.30 18.04
C GLU A 26 13.02 -1.43 18.70
N SER A 27 12.10 -1.10 19.61
CA SER A 27 11.21 -2.08 20.25
C SER A 27 10.32 -2.80 19.23
N ARG A 28 9.73 -2.06 18.28
CA ARG A 28 8.88 -2.65 17.23
C ARG A 28 9.65 -3.56 16.29
N VAL A 29 10.86 -3.17 15.89
CA VAL A 29 11.74 -3.98 15.05
C VAL A 29 12.20 -5.22 15.82
N ALA A 30 12.57 -5.08 17.09
CA ALA A 30 12.94 -6.21 17.95
C ALA A 30 11.79 -7.23 18.08
N GLY A 31 10.54 -6.75 18.25
CA GLY A 31 9.37 -7.64 18.29
C GLY A 31 9.14 -8.41 16.99
N LEU A 32 9.34 -7.76 15.82
CA LEU A 32 9.22 -8.42 14.52
C LEU A 32 10.34 -9.45 14.29
N ARG A 33 11.57 -9.16 14.73
CA ARG A 33 12.69 -10.10 14.67
C ARG A 33 12.48 -11.31 15.56
N HIS A 34 12.02 -11.09 16.79
CA HIS A 34 11.67 -12.19 17.69
C HIS A 34 10.59 -13.08 17.09
N GLN A 35 9.58 -12.49 16.43
CA GLN A 35 8.56 -13.24 15.72
C GLN A 35 9.13 -14.04 14.53
N GLU A 36 10.07 -13.46 13.78
CA GLU A 36 10.76 -14.16 12.69
C GLU A 36 11.54 -15.38 13.19
N GLU A 37 12.34 -15.18 14.24
CA GLU A 37 13.14 -16.23 14.86
C GLU A 37 12.26 -17.35 15.43
N HIS A 38 11.19 -16.98 16.13
CA HIS A 38 10.22 -17.93 16.65
C HIS A 38 9.56 -18.75 15.53
N CYS A 39 9.12 -18.12 14.44
CA CYS A 39 8.55 -18.84 13.30
C CYS A 39 9.57 -19.79 12.65
N LEU A 40 10.82 -19.37 12.54
CA LEU A 40 11.89 -20.20 12.00
C LEU A 40 12.17 -21.41 12.89
N ARG A 41 12.25 -21.20 14.21
CA ARG A 41 12.49 -22.27 15.19
C ARG A 41 11.39 -23.32 15.14
N GLN A 42 10.13 -22.88 15.13
CA GLN A 42 8.97 -23.79 15.01
C GLN A 42 8.98 -24.57 13.69
N ALA A 43 9.32 -23.94 12.56
CA ALA A 43 9.42 -24.62 11.29
C ALA A 43 10.51 -25.71 11.30
N LEU A 44 11.70 -25.39 11.82
CA LEU A 44 12.82 -26.34 11.91
C LEU A 44 12.51 -27.51 12.85
N LEU A 45 11.79 -27.27 13.95
CA LEU A 45 11.35 -28.33 14.85
C LEU A 45 10.36 -29.28 14.19
N ILE A 46 9.46 -28.77 13.34
CA ILE A 46 8.55 -29.62 12.55
C ILE A 46 9.35 -30.42 11.53
N GLU A 47 10.30 -29.79 10.81
CA GLU A 47 11.15 -30.47 9.83
C GLU A 47 12.01 -31.58 10.44
N ALA A 48 12.54 -31.36 11.65
CA ALA A 48 13.34 -32.35 12.37
C ALA A 48 12.49 -33.56 12.83
N ASN A 49 11.19 -33.36 13.09
CA ASN A 49 10.28 -34.36 13.65
C ASN A 49 9.13 -34.72 12.68
N LEU A 50 9.32 -34.61 11.37
CA LEU A 50 8.25 -34.77 10.36
C LEU A 50 7.47 -36.07 10.50
N VAL A 51 8.18 -37.19 10.70
CA VAL A 51 7.58 -38.52 10.79
C VAL A 51 6.66 -38.62 12.01
N ASP A 52 7.12 -38.13 13.16
CA ASP A 52 6.34 -38.17 14.41
C ASP A 52 5.13 -37.23 14.35
N VAL A 53 5.29 -36.06 13.73
CA VAL A 53 4.19 -35.11 13.50
C VAL A 53 3.13 -35.71 12.58
N ASP A 54 3.53 -36.34 11.47
CA ASP A 54 2.59 -36.97 10.53
C ASP A 54 1.88 -38.17 11.17
N HIS A 55 2.57 -38.98 11.98
CA HIS A 55 1.92 -40.05 12.73
C HIS A 55 0.91 -39.51 13.75
N ALA A 56 1.24 -38.45 14.49
CA ALA A 56 0.31 -37.80 15.40
C ALA A 56 -0.94 -37.30 14.66
N LEU A 57 -0.76 -36.63 13.51
CA LEU A 57 -1.85 -36.17 12.66
C LEU A 57 -2.73 -37.33 12.18
N GLN A 58 -2.14 -38.45 11.77
CA GLN A 58 -2.88 -39.63 11.31
C GLN A 58 -3.71 -40.26 12.42
N ILE A 59 -3.17 -40.41 13.63
CA ILE A 59 -3.89 -40.97 14.79
C ILE A 59 -5.10 -40.11 15.12
N ILE A 60 -4.92 -38.80 15.23
CA ILE A 60 -6.02 -37.87 15.56
C ILE A 60 -7.06 -37.85 14.44
N ARG A 61 -6.65 -37.80 13.17
CA ARG A 61 -7.58 -37.84 12.03
C ARG A 61 -8.36 -39.16 11.97
N ALA A 62 -7.72 -40.29 12.24
CA ALA A 62 -8.38 -41.59 12.26
C ALA A 62 -9.45 -41.64 13.37
N ALA A 63 -9.12 -41.13 14.57
CA ALA A 63 -10.07 -41.07 15.68
C ALA A 63 -11.27 -40.15 15.37
N LEU A 64 -11.03 -39.00 14.75
CA LEU A 64 -12.09 -38.10 14.29
C LEU A 64 -12.94 -38.73 13.17
N ALA A 65 -12.33 -39.44 12.22
CA ALA A 65 -13.03 -40.13 11.14
C ALA A 65 -13.93 -41.28 11.64
N SER A 66 -13.53 -41.93 12.74
CA SER A 66 -14.36 -42.94 13.42
C SER A 66 -15.52 -42.34 14.23
N GLY A 67 -15.62 -41.02 14.32
CA GLY A 67 -16.68 -40.33 15.06
C GLY A 67 -16.53 -40.39 16.58
N ILE A 68 -15.30 -40.58 17.08
CA ILE A 68 -15.01 -40.59 18.52
C ILE A 68 -15.10 -39.16 19.06
N ASP A 69 -15.75 -38.98 20.20
CA ASP A 69 -15.89 -37.67 20.83
C ASP A 69 -14.55 -37.18 21.41
N TRP A 70 -14.31 -35.86 21.42
CA TRP A 70 -13.00 -35.31 21.77
C TRP A 70 -12.58 -35.60 23.21
N LYS A 71 -13.54 -35.69 24.14
CA LYS A 71 -13.27 -36.10 25.53
C LYS A 71 -12.75 -37.53 25.61
N GLU A 72 -13.23 -38.40 24.71
CA GLU A 72 -12.78 -39.78 24.61
C GLU A 72 -11.39 -39.84 23.97
N ILE A 73 -11.10 -39.01 22.96
CA ILE A 73 -9.75 -38.90 22.37
C ILE A 73 -8.72 -38.47 23.42
N GLU A 74 -9.06 -37.50 24.28
CA GLU A 74 -8.17 -37.07 25.38
C GLU A 74 -7.94 -38.19 26.40
N GLN A 75 -8.98 -38.93 26.78
CA GLN A 75 -8.86 -40.09 27.66
C GLN A 75 -8.00 -41.21 27.02
N MET A 76 -8.18 -41.46 25.72
CA MET A 76 -7.35 -42.41 24.98
C MET A 76 -5.88 -41.98 24.95
N LEU A 77 -5.59 -40.70 24.72
CA LEU A 77 -4.22 -40.18 24.76
C LEU A 77 -3.59 -40.35 26.14
N VAL A 78 -4.32 -40.11 27.23
CA VAL A 78 -3.82 -40.35 28.60
C VAL A 78 -3.47 -41.83 28.81
N LEU A 79 -4.33 -42.74 28.34
CA LEU A 79 -4.12 -44.17 28.46
C LEU A 79 -2.94 -44.66 27.59
N GLU A 80 -2.80 -44.15 26.37
CA GLU A 80 -1.67 -44.48 25.50
C GLU A 80 -0.34 -43.89 25.99
N ARG A 81 -0.36 -42.69 26.59
CA ARG A 81 0.80 -42.12 27.28
C ARG A 81 1.27 -43.02 28.41
N ARG A 82 0.35 -43.56 29.23
CA ARG A 82 0.65 -44.52 30.31
C ARG A 82 1.24 -45.83 29.79
N ARG A 83 0.83 -46.27 28.59
CA ARG A 83 1.39 -47.45 27.91
C ARG A 83 2.76 -47.19 27.28
N GLY A 84 3.25 -45.96 27.29
CA GLY A 84 4.57 -45.59 26.77
C GLY A 84 4.60 -45.39 25.25
N ASN A 85 3.46 -45.07 24.61
CA ASN A 85 3.45 -44.74 23.19
C ASN A 85 4.25 -43.44 22.92
N PRO A 86 5.33 -43.47 22.12
CA PRO A 86 6.17 -42.29 21.89
C PRO A 86 5.44 -41.14 21.20
N ILE A 87 4.42 -41.41 20.37
CA ILE A 87 3.66 -40.37 19.65
C ILE A 87 2.66 -39.70 20.59
N ALA A 88 1.97 -40.47 21.43
CA ALA A 88 1.02 -39.94 22.41
C ALA A 88 1.70 -39.02 23.45
N GLN A 89 2.99 -39.24 23.71
CA GLN A 89 3.81 -38.41 24.59
C GLN A 89 4.22 -37.07 23.97
N ILE A 90 4.29 -36.98 22.64
CA ILE A 90 4.62 -35.75 21.91
C ILE A 90 3.41 -34.81 21.86
N ILE A 91 2.20 -35.35 21.77
CA ILE A 91 0.96 -34.55 21.82
C ILE A 91 0.85 -33.96 23.22
N HIS A 92 0.77 -32.63 23.35
CA HIS A 92 0.60 -31.93 24.63
C HIS A 92 -0.88 -31.70 24.92
N SER A 93 -1.54 -30.94 24.04
CA SER A 93 -2.96 -30.58 24.15
C SER A 93 -3.64 -30.53 22.78
N LEU A 94 -4.95 -30.72 22.77
CA LEU A 94 -5.80 -30.65 21.57
C LEU A 94 -6.71 -29.42 21.67
N GLN A 95 -6.69 -28.54 20.67
CA GLN A 95 -7.51 -27.32 20.59
C GLN A 95 -8.44 -27.44 19.37
N LEU A 96 -9.47 -28.26 19.53
CA LEU A 96 -10.30 -28.70 18.41
C LEU A 96 -11.23 -27.62 17.83
N SER A 97 -11.54 -26.57 18.59
CA SER A 97 -12.36 -25.43 18.09
C SER A 97 -11.70 -24.73 16.90
N ASP A 98 -10.37 -24.70 16.89
CA ASP A 98 -9.57 -24.04 15.86
C ASP A 98 -8.94 -25.07 14.91
N ASN A 99 -9.27 -26.35 15.09
CA ASN A 99 -8.66 -27.47 14.38
C ASN A 99 -7.13 -27.52 14.54
N GLU A 100 -6.63 -27.13 15.72
CA GLU A 100 -5.20 -27.11 16.06
C GLU A 100 -4.87 -28.12 17.17
N MET A 101 -3.67 -28.68 17.13
CA MET A 101 -3.08 -29.46 18.23
C MET A 101 -1.72 -28.89 18.59
N THR A 102 -1.35 -28.96 19.87
CA THR A 102 -0.03 -28.52 20.33
C THR A 102 0.85 -29.74 20.57
N LEU A 103 2.00 -29.79 19.91
CA LEU A 103 3.01 -30.82 20.10
C LEU A 103 4.22 -30.28 20.86
N MET A 104 4.82 -31.12 21.70
CA MET A 104 6.12 -30.90 22.33
C MET A 104 7.20 -31.48 21.42
N LEU A 105 7.90 -30.61 20.69
CA LEU A 105 8.95 -31.02 19.76
C LEU A 105 10.33 -30.67 20.34
N SER A 106 11.29 -31.58 20.15
CA SER A 106 12.68 -31.42 20.58
C SER A 106 13.60 -31.39 19.36
N SER A 107 14.68 -30.62 19.44
CA SER A 107 15.69 -30.55 18.37
C SER A 107 16.67 -31.73 18.36
N ASP A 108 16.76 -32.51 19.45
CA ASP A 108 17.71 -33.62 19.59
C ASP A 108 16.98 -34.96 19.73
N ALA A 109 17.31 -35.93 18.85
CA ALA A 109 16.76 -37.29 18.89
C ALA A 109 17.17 -38.08 20.17
N ARG A 110 18.21 -37.62 20.88
CA ARG A 110 18.76 -38.28 22.08
C ARG A 110 18.13 -37.84 23.41
N THR A 111 17.58 -36.64 23.50
CA THR A 111 16.92 -36.12 24.72
C THR A 111 15.47 -36.58 24.85
N ALA A 112 14.84 -37.00 23.76
CA ALA A 112 13.49 -37.56 23.76
C ALA A 112 13.32 -38.74 24.73
N ALA A 113 14.34 -39.55 24.99
CA ALA A 113 14.26 -40.67 25.93
C ALA A 113 14.31 -40.25 27.41
N THR A 114 15.00 -39.16 27.75
CA THR A 114 15.23 -38.73 29.15
C THR A 114 14.04 -37.94 29.71
N SER A 115 13.39 -37.11 28.89
CA SER A 115 12.23 -36.31 29.32
C SER A 115 10.93 -37.13 29.40
N ARG A 116 10.86 -38.27 28.69
CA ARG A 116 9.77 -39.26 28.79
C ARG A 116 9.72 -39.99 30.14
N SER A 117 10.85 -40.09 30.84
CA SER A 117 10.96 -40.77 32.14
C SER A 117 10.52 -39.88 33.32
N ARG A 118 10.79 -38.56 33.25
CA ARG A 118 10.50 -37.63 34.35
C ARG A 118 9.02 -37.19 34.42
N THR A 119 8.35 -37.06 33.27
CA THR A 119 6.92 -36.69 33.22
C THR A 119 5.99 -37.82 33.66
N ALA A 120 6.36 -39.09 33.42
CA ALA A 120 5.61 -40.25 33.92
C ALA A 120 5.66 -40.39 35.45
N ALA A 121 6.76 -39.98 36.10
CA ALA A 121 6.90 -40.01 37.55
C ALA A 121 6.09 -38.91 38.27
N ARG A 122 5.82 -37.79 37.61
CA ARG A 122 5.11 -36.63 38.21
C ARG A 122 3.59 -36.83 38.33
N LEU A 123 3.00 -37.70 37.50
CA LEU A 123 1.56 -38.01 37.51
C LEU A 123 1.14 -39.09 38.53
N ASN A 124 2.08 -39.73 39.22
CA ASN A 124 1.81 -40.79 40.20
C ASN A 124 1.80 -40.31 41.67
N LYS A 125 1.97 -39.01 41.94
CA LYS A 125 2.10 -38.45 43.30
C LYS A 125 0.92 -37.55 43.69
N THR A 126 -0.30 -37.95 43.38
CA THR A 126 -1.52 -37.23 43.79
C THR A 126 -2.59 -38.14 44.38
N ASN A 127 -2.20 -39.21 45.05
CA ASN A 127 -3.07 -39.94 45.97
C ASN A 127 -2.22 -40.44 47.14
N ASP A 128 -2.36 -39.79 48.30
CA ASP A 128 -2.45 -40.47 49.59
C ASP A 128 -2.77 -39.41 50.66
N ASN A 129 -4.01 -39.45 51.15
CA ASN A 129 -4.42 -38.82 52.39
C ASN A 129 -3.74 -39.54 53.57
N HIS A 130 -3.10 -38.81 54.48
CA HIS A 130 -3.13 -39.20 55.89
C HIS A 130 -2.82 -38.04 56.84
N ASP A 131 -3.71 -37.88 57.82
CA ASP A 131 -3.58 -37.11 59.06
C ASP A 131 -2.23 -37.27 59.76
N SER A 132 -1.71 -36.19 60.34
CA SER A 132 -1.14 -36.21 61.68
C SER A 132 -1.04 -34.79 62.23
N ASP A 133 -1.80 -34.56 63.29
CA ASP A 133 -1.64 -33.45 64.24
C ASP A 133 -0.21 -33.39 64.80
N ASN A 134 0.33 -32.19 65.02
CA ASN A 134 1.01 -31.87 66.29
C ASN A 134 1.20 -30.35 66.45
N GLU A 135 0.80 -29.87 67.62
CA GLU A 135 0.85 -28.49 68.12
C GLU A 135 2.26 -28.09 68.58
N SER A 136 2.54 -26.76 68.59
CA SER A 136 3.25 -25.96 69.63
C SER A 136 3.63 -24.59 69.00
N ASP A 137 3.05 -23.45 69.42
CA ASP A 137 3.52 -22.58 70.53
C ASP A 137 4.73 -21.70 70.07
N ASP A 138 4.80 -20.37 70.12
CA ASP A 138 4.04 -19.28 70.74
C ASP A 138 4.59 -17.95 70.15
N GLY A 139 3.78 -16.87 70.01
CA GLY A 139 4.30 -15.52 69.70
C GLY A 139 3.41 -14.55 68.87
N ASP A 140 2.53 -13.83 69.56
CA ASP A 140 1.84 -12.55 69.24
C ASP A 140 2.69 -11.49 68.47
N HIS A 141 2.22 -10.47 67.73
CA HIS A 141 0.92 -9.99 67.22
C HIS A 141 1.25 -8.79 66.31
N ASP A 142 0.61 -8.64 65.13
CA ASP A 142 0.00 -7.40 64.59
C ASP A 142 -0.19 -7.49 63.06
N ASP A 143 -1.46 -7.42 62.67
CA ASP A 143 -2.00 -7.46 61.32
C ASP A 143 -1.55 -6.30 60.43
N ASP A 144 -1.08 -6.60 59.22
CA ASP A 144 -1.25 -5.75 58.05
C ASP A 144 -1.42 -6.64 56.79
N ASP A 145 -2.63 -6.64 56.25
CA ASP A 145 -3.06 -7.29 55.00
C ASP A 145 -2.13 -6.93 53.82
N ILE A 146 -1.33 -7.90 53.36
CA ILE A 146 -0.65 -7.86 52.06
C ILE A 146 -1.18 -9.02 51.21
N PRO A 147 -1.80 -8.77 50.03
CA PRO A 147 -2.22 -9.83 49.12
C PRO A 147 -1.03 -10.65 48.67
N ASN A 148 -1.10 -11.94 48.94
CA ASN A 148 -0.12 -12.97 48.61
C ASN A 148 0.06 -13.06 47.08
N GLU A 149 1.13 -12.47 46.53
CA GLU A 149 1.60 -12.79 45.18
C GLU A 149 2.07 -14.25 45.18
N PRO A 150 1.52 -15.13 44.32
CA PRO A 150 2.06 -16.48 44.19
C PRO A 150 3.48 -16.36 43.65
N GLN A 151 4.44 -16.81 44.46
CA GLN A 151 5.83 -17.01 44.05
C GLN A 151 5.85 -17.90 42.82
N GLU A 152 6.28 -17.34 41.68
CA GLU A 152 6.61 -18.10 40.49
C GLU A 152 7.80 -19.00 40.83
N GLU A 153 7.52 -20.27 41.13
CA GLU A 153 8.52 -21.32 41.16
C GLU A 153 9.07 -21.45 39.73
N ASP A 154 10.28 -20.94 39.54
CA ASP A 154 11.07 -20.96 38.32
C ASP A 154 11.42 -22.42 37.94
N GLU A 155 10.44 -23.14 37.38
CA GLU A 155 10.64 -24.46 36.79
C GLU A 155 11.40 -24.30 35.48
N SER A 156 12.73 -24.43 35.55
CA SER A 156 13.60 -24.58 34.37
C SER A 156 13.15 -25.74 33.47
N ILE A 157 12.26 -25.44 32.53
CA ILE A 157 11.93 -26.29 31.39
C ILE A 157 13.24 -26.43 30.59
N ASP A 158 13.68 -27.66 30.38
CA ASP A 158 14.84 -28.00 29.55
C ASP A 158 14.78 -27.21 28.24
N ASP A 159 15.77 -26.34 28.02
CA ASP A 159 15.92 -25.30 26.97
C ASP A 159 15.82 -25.80 25.51
N ARG A 160 15.42 -27.07 25.32
CA ARG A 160 15.46 -27.83 24.07
C ARG A 160 14.09 -28.36 23.62
N VAL A 161 13.04 -28.18 24.43
CA VAL A 161 11.67 -28.61 24.11
C VAL A 161 10.78 -27.39 23.95
N GLU A 162 10.16 -27.24 22.79
CA GLU A 162 9.26 -26.11 22.50
C GLU A 162 7.86 -26.63 22.12
N LEU A 163 6.84 -25.87 22.51
CA LEU A 163 5.45 -26.14 22.17
C LEU A 163 5.13 -25.55 20.80
N VAL A 164 4.77 -26.41 19.86
CA VAL A 164 4.48 -26.03 18.47
C VAL A 164 3.03 -26.33 18.14
N LYS A 165 2.32 -25.34 17.60
CA LYS A 165 0.93 -25.48 17.16
C LYS A 165 0.87 -26.03 15.75
N ILE A 166 0.02 -27.02 15.52
CA ILE A 166 -0.08 -27.74 14.26
C ILE A 166 -1.55 -27.84 13.87
N ASP A 167 -1.88 -27.42 12.66
CA ASP A 167 -3.22 -27.55 12.09
C ASP A 167 -3.47 -29.01 11.69
N ILE A 168 -4.53 -29.59 12.26
CA ILE A 168 -4.93 -30.98 12.07
C ILE A 168 -5.42 -31.22 10.63
N SER A 169 -5.84 -30.20 9.88
CA SER A 169 -6.31 -30.33 8.49
C SER A 169 -5.16 -30.44 7.48
N GLN A 170 -3.94 -30.04 7.86
CA GLN A 170 -2.80 -29.92 6.95
C GLN A 170 -1.73 -31.00 7.23
N SER A 171 -0.91 -31.35 6.24
CA SER A 171 0.22 -32.28 6.45
C SER A 171 1.31 -31.65 7.34
N ALA A 172 2.24 -32.45 7.87
CA ALA A 172 3.39 -31.92 8.62
C ALA A 172 4.19 -30.91 7.77
N PHE A 173 4.44 -31.21 6.49
CA PHE A 173 5.11 -30.30 5.56
C PHE A 173 4.34 -29.00 5.33
N ALA A 174 3.02 -29.07 5.13
CA ALA A 174 2.20 -27.87 4.94
C ALA A 174 2.21 -26.97 6.19
N ASN A 175 2.19 -27.57 7.39
CA ASN A 175 2.36 -26.85 8.64
C ASN A 175 3.73 -26.18 8.77
N ALA A 176 4.83 -26.87 8.41
CA ALA A 176 6.16 -26.25 8.36
C ALA A 176 6.20 -25.08 7.36
N GLN A 177 5.60 -25.26 6.17
CA GLN A 177 5.50 -24.21 5.15
C GLN A 177 4.71 -22.99 5.66
N ARG A 178 3.61 -23.19 6.39
CA ARG A 178 2.83 -22.10 7.02
C ARG A 178 3.73 -21.23 7.91
N TYR A 179 4.64 -21.82 8.67
CA TYR A 179 5.59 -21.08 9.51
C TYR A 179 6.67 -20.36 8.68
N TYR A 180 7.18 -20.94 7.60
CA TYR A 180 8.07 -20.23 6.66
C TYR A 180 7.39 -19.04 5.97
N GLU A 181 6.11 -19.17 5.62
CA GLU A 181 5.32 -18.07 5.07
C GLU A 181 5.09 -16.96 6.09
N GLN A 182 4.84 -17.31 7.35
CA GLN A 182 4.74 -16.33 8.45
C GLN A 182 6.08 -15.61 8.67
N ARG A 183 7.20 -16.34 8.64
CA ARG A 183 8.56 -15.76 8.68
C ARG A 183 8.75 -14.73 7.57
N LYS A 184 8.42 -15.09 6.32
CA LYS A 184 8.54 -14.17 5.17
C LYS A 184 7.68 -12.91 5.35
N LYS A 185 6.45 -13.06 5.84
CA LYS A 185 5.55 -11.92 6.13
C LYS A 185 6.09 -11.04 7.26
N ALA A 186 6.70 -11.62 8.30
CA ALA A 186 7.33 -10.88 9.39
C ALA A 186 8.55 -10.09 8.88
N ALA A 187 9.43 -10.71 8.09
CA ALA A 187 10.59 -10.06 7.48
C ALA A 187 10.19 -8.91 6.53
N GLU A 188 9.17 -9.10 5.70
CA GLU A 188 8.64 -8.02 4.85
C GLU A 188 8.06 -6.86 5.66
N LYS A 189 7.40 -7.15 6.79
CA LYS A 189 6.91 -6.12 7.72
C LYS A 189 8.04 -5.37 8.40
N GLU A 190 9.13 -6.06 8.78
CA GLU A 190 10.32 -5.43 9.34
C GLU A 190 10.91 -4.43 8.35
N MET A 191 11.19 -4.86 7.12
CA MET A 191 11.76 -4.00 6.08
C MET A 191 10.90 -2.76 5.83
N LYS A 192 9.59 -2.93 5.63
CA LYS A 192 8.65 -1.82 5.43
C LYS A 192 8.58 -0.88 6.63
N THR A 193 8.66 -1.43 7.85
CA THR A 193 8.64 -0.64 9.09
C THR A 193 9.90 0.21 9.20
N ILE A 194 11.07 -0.34 8.88
CA ILE A 194 12.36 0.38 8.86
C ILE A 194 12.33 1.49 7.81
N GLU A 195 11.89 1.23 6.58
CA GLU A 195 11.84 2.24 5.52
C GLU A 195 10.89 3.40 5.87
N ALA A 196 9.69 3.08 6.34
CA ALA A 196 8.69 4.07 6.71
C ALA A 196 9.14 4.90 7.93
N SER A 197 9.75 4.26 8.93
CA SER A 197 10.21 4.92 10.14
C SER A 197 11.49 5.74 9.91
N GLU A 198 12.41 5.28 9.06
CA GLU A 198 13.61 6.04 8.69
C GLU A 198 13.22 7.35 8.01
N HIS A 199 12.21 7.33 7.12
CA HIS A 199 11.68 8.54 6.52
C HIS A 199 11.05 9.48 7.58
N ALA A 200 10.31 8.93 8.55
CA ALA A 200 9.71 9.71 9.64
C ALA A 200 10.77 10.32 10.58
N LEU A 201 11.80 9.55 10.96
CA LEU A 201 12.92 10.00 11.78
C LEU A 201 13.71 11.11 11.08
N ARG A 202 14.08 10.94 9.80
CA ARG A 202 14.75 11.99 9.01
C ARG A 202 13.92 13.28 8.93
N ALA A 203 12.60 13.17 8.84
CA ALA A 203 11.70 14.33 8.85
C ALA A 203 11.65 15.01 10.23
N ALA A 204 11.62 14.23 11.31
CA ALA A 204 11.65 14.72 12.68
C ALA A 204 13.00 15.37 13.02
N GLU A 205 14.12 14.78 12.62
CA GLU A 205 15.48 15.33 12.75
C GLU A 205 15.61 16.67 12.03
N LYS A 206 15.13 16.77 10.78
CA LYS A 206 15.12 18.04 10.05
C LYS A 206 14.29 19.11 10.75
N LYS A 207 13.17 18.75 11.38
CA LYS A 207 12.35 19.69 12.17
C LYS A 207 13.09 20.12 13.44
N ALA A 208 13.68 19.18 14.18
CA ALA A 208 14.47 19.47 15.38
C ALA A 208 15.67 20.38 15.04
N LEU A 209 16.40 20.09 13.95
CA LEU A 209 17.51 20.91 13.48
C LEU A 209 17.06 22.32 13.09
N LYS A 210 15.89 22.49 12.46
CA LYS A 210 15.33 23.82 12.14
C LYS A 210 14.92 24.59 13.38
N VAL A 211 14.40 23.92 14.42
CA VAL A 211 14.09 24.57 15.71
C VAL A 211 15.38 25.05 16.38
N LEU A 212 16.45 24.25 16.35
CA LEU A 212 17.77 24.60 16.90
C LEU A 212 18.49 25.70 16.07
N ALA A 213 18.44 25.63 14.74
CA ALA A 213 19.05 26.63 13.86
C ALA A 213 18.27 27.95 13.84
N GLY A 214 16.94 27.89 13.91
CA GLY A 214 16.07 29.06 14.01
C GLY A 214 16.26 29.87 15.29
N THR A 215 16.91 29.31 16.31
CA THR A 215 17.17 30.00 17.58
C THR A 215 18.55 30.66 17.65
N ALA A 216 19.55 30.18 16.91
CA ALA A 216 20.83 30.89 16.75
C ALA A 216 20.69 32.18 15.90
N SER A 217 19.68 32.24 15.03
CA SER A 217 19.49 33.35 14.08
C SER A 217 18.49 34.44 14.53
N LYS A 218 17.75 34.23 15.63
CA LYS A 218 16.67 35.14 16.06
C LYS A 218 17.13 36.52 16.59
N ASN A 219 18.42 36.70 16.92
CA ASN A 219 18.97 38.01 17.30
C ASN A 219 19.57 38.83 16.14
N LYS A 220 19.52 38.34 14.89
CA LYS A 220 20.02 39.12 13.75
C LYS A 220 19.21 38.83 12.49
N ARG A 221 17.92 39.21 12.49
CA ARG A 221 17.15 39.57 11.27
C ARG A 221 15.68 39.89 11.60
N LYS A 222 15.44 41.10 12.10
CA LYS A 222 14.37 41.92 11.51
C LYS A 222 14.84 42.26 10.08
N LYS A 223 13.98 42.04 9.08
CA LYS A 223 14.21 42.20 7.63
C LYS A 223 15.15 41.16 6.99
N THR A 224 14.57 40.03 6.57
CA THR A 224 14.66 39.43 5.22
C THR A 224 14.16 38.00 5.31
N ALA A 225 13.24 37.66 4.40
CA ALA A 225 12.62 36.35 4.25
C ALA A 225 13.66 35.21 4.20
N PRO A 226 13.30 33.98 4.64
CA PRO A 226 14.21 32.86 4.53
C PRO A 226 14.50 32.60 3.04
N LEU A 227 15.79 32.49 2.71
CA LEU A 227 16.28 31.98 1.43
C LEU A 227 15.83 30.51 1.27
N ASN A 228 14.57 30.30 0.90
CA ASN A 228 14.28 29.28 -0.09
C ASN A 228 14.89 29.82 -1.37
N THR A 229 15.86 29.08 -1.88
CA THR A 229 16.26 29.05 -3.29
C THR A 229 15.19 29.67 -4.17
N LEU A 230 15.53 30.82 -4.77
CA LEU A 230 14.86 31.35 -5.97
C LEU A 230 15.01 30.32 -7.09
N ARG A 231 14.32 29.18 -7.00
CA ARG A 231 13.64 28.68 -8.17
C ARG A 231 12.53 29.69 -8.35
N GLU A 232 12.67 30.56 -9.34
CA GLU A 232 11.55 31.30 -9.89
C GLU A 232 10.41 30.27 -10.02
N ILE A 233 9.46 30.31 -9.07
CA ILE A 233 8.33 29.40 -9.06
C ILE A 233 7.63 29.76 -10.36
N ARG A 234 7.78 28.89 -11.37
CA ARG A 234 7.12 29.05 -12.65
C ARG A 234 5.69 29.50 -12.35
N LYS A 235 5.21 30.56 -13.01
CA LYS A 235 3.83 31.00 -12.85
C LYS A 235 2.94 29.81 -13.18
N SER A 236 2.38 29.17 -12.16
CA SER A 236 1.54 28.00 -12.33
C SER A 236 0.29 28.43 -13.06
N HIS A 237 -0.03 27.76 -14.15
CA HIS A 237 -1.28 28.02 -14.86
C HIS A 237 -2.46 27.51 -14.01
N TRP A 238 -3.58 28.22 -14.09
CA TRP A 238 -4.77 27.92 -13.28
C TRP A 238 -5.33 26.50 -13.48
N PHE A 239 -5.08 25.90 -14.65
CA PHE A 239 -5.56 24.56 -15.01
C PHE A 239 -4.73 23.42 -14.40
N GLU A 240 -3.53 23.70 -13.89
CA GLU A 240 -2.60 22.67 -13.41
C GLU A 240 -3.05 21.96 -12.13
N LYS A 241 -4.00 22.55 -11.41
CA LYS A 241 -4.66 21.90 -10.27
C LYS A 241 -5.50 20.69 -10.69
N PHE A 242 -6.01 20.67 -11.91
CA PHE A 242 -6.79 19.59 -12.50
C PHE A 242 -5.91 18.54 -13.18
N ARG A 243 -6.49 17.44 -13.67
CA ARG A 243 -5.79 16.60 -14.65
C ARG A 243 -5.85 17.35 -15.98
N TYR A 244 -4.72 17.50 -16.65
CA TYR A 244 -4.70 18.20 -17.93
C TYR A 244 -3.66 17.60 -18.86
N PHE A 245 -3.88 17.79 -20.15
CA PHE A 245 -2.86 17.61 -21.17
C PHE A 245 -3.10 18.59 -22.32
N ILE A 246 -2.11 18.71 -23.19
CA ILE A 246 -2.22 19.49 -24.42
C ILE A 246 -2.20 18.51 -25.58
N THR A 247 -3.22 18.57 -26.44
CA THR A 247 -3.35 17.69 -27.60
C THR A 247 -2.18 17.88 -28.58
N SER A 248 -2.04 16.95 -29.52
CA SER A 248 -1.08 17.09 -30.62
C SER A 248 -1.29 18.38 -31.43
N GLU A 249 -2.54 18.84 -31.55
CA GLU A 249 -2.94 20.07 -32.27
C GLU A 249 -3.06 21.32 -31.37
N ASN A 250 -2.45 21.28 -30.17
CA ASN A 250 -2.34 22.41 -29.25
C ASN A 250 -3.68 22.93 -28.68
N TYR A 251 -4.59 22.01 -28.35
CA TYR A 251 -5.80 22.27 -27.56
C TYR A 251 -5.58 21.85 -26.11
N LEU A 252 -6.07 22.66 -25.17
CA LEU A 252 -5.98 22.35 -23.75
C LEU A 252 -7.18 21.47 -23.36
N VAL A 253 -6.89 20.29 -22.81
CA VAL A 253 -7.90 19.37 -22.28
C VAL A 253 -7.73 19.28 -20.78
N ILE A 254 -8.84 19.40 -20.05
CA ILE A 254 -8.85 19.48 -18.58
C ILE A 254 -9.93 18.52 -18.05
N ALA A 255 -9.62 17.77 -16.99
CA ALA A 255 -10.55 16.88 -16.30
C ALA A 255 -10.45 17.02 -14.77
N GLY A 256 -11.58 16.95 -14.09
CA GLY A 256 -11.62 16.96 -12.63
C GLY A 256 -11.04 15.66 -12.03
N LYS A 257 -10.41 15.77 -10.86
CA LYS A 257 -9.86 14.62 -10.12
C LYS A 257 -10.90 13.94 -9.23
N ASP A 258 -11.91 14.68 -8.82
CA ASP A 258 -12.98 14.28 -7.91
C ASP A 258 -14.30 14.97 -8.33
N SER A 259 -15.40 14.60 -7.68
CA SER A 259 -16.74 15.15 -7.96
C SER A 259 -16.83 16.65 -7.72
N GLN A 260 -16.14 17.18 -6.71
CA GLN A 260 -16.13 18.62 -6.39
C GLN A 260 -15.38 19.42 -7.46
N GLN A 261 -14.25 18.92 -7.94
CA GLN A 261 -13.49 19.52 -9.04
C GLN A 261 -14.26 19.41 -10.35
N ASN A 262 -14.99 18.32 -10.61
CA ASN A 262 -15.86 18.22 -11.79
C ASN A 262 -16.91 19.35 -11.79
N GLU A 263 -17.59 19.56 -10.65
CA GLU A 263 -18.55 20.66 -10.48
C GLU A 263 -17.89 22.03 -10.67
N GLN A 264 -16.75 22.27 -10.02
CA GLN A 264 -15.99 23.51 -10.18
C GLN A 264 -15.56 23.74 -11.64
N LEU A 265 -15.12 22.67 -12.32
CA LEU A 265 -14.59 22.73 -13.67
C LEU A 265 -15.69 23.13 -14.64
N VAL A 266 -16.80 22.42 -14.64
CA VAL A 266 -17.95 22.71 -15.52
C VAL A 266 -18.56 24.07 -15.20
N ARG A 267 -18.75 24.40 -13.91
CA ARG A 267 -19.42 25.65 -13.54
C ARG A 267 -18.61 26.91 -13.81
N ARG A 268 -17.27 26.85 -13.70
CA ARG A 268 -16.42 28.04 -13.83
C ARG A 268 -15.67 28.16 -15.15
N TYR A 269 -15.46 27.06 -15.86
CA TYR A 269 -14.52 27.03 -16.98
C TYR A 269 -15.10 26.44 -18.29
N LEU A 270 -16.33 25.92 -18.27
CA LEU A 270 -17.09 25.60 -19.48
C LEU A 270 -17.82 26.86 -19.93
N GLU A 271 -17.31 27.53 -20.96
CA GLU A 271 -17.84 28.82 -21.42
C GLU A 271 -18.61 28.64 -22.73
N GLU A 272 -19.83 29.16 -22.79
CA GLU A 272 -20.63 29.22 -24.02
C GLU A 272 -19.96 30.13 -25.06
N ASN A 273 -20.17 29.86 -26.36
CA ASN A 273 -19.65 30.66 -27.48
C ASN A 273 -18.12 30.85 -27.54
N THR A 274 -17.35 29.95 -26.94
CA THR A 274 -15.87 29.94 -27.00
C THR A 274 -15.30 28.83 -27.87
N GLY A 275 -16.16 27.93 -28.34
CA GLY A 275 -15.78 26.68 -28.99
C GLY A 275 -15.38 25.58 -28.00
N ASP A 276 -15.64 25.76 -26.71
CA ASP A 276 -15.43 24.71 -25.71
C ASP A 276 -16.35 23.51 -25.97
N LEU A 277 -15.85 22.31 -25.67
CA LEU A 277 -16.63 21.07 -25.73
C LEU A 277 -16.60 20.37 -24.38
N TYR A 278 -17.77 19.91 -23.93
CA TYR A 278 -17.88 19.02 -22.78
C TYR A 278 -17.82 17.57 -23.25
N MET A 279 -17.04 16.75 -22.57
CA MET A 279 -16.84 15.35 -22.90
C MET A 279 -16.90 14.46 -21.65
N HIS A 280 -17.50 13.29 -21.80
CA HIS A 280 -17.67 12.31 -20.73
C HIS A 280 -17.62 10.88 -21.31
N ALA A 281 -17.05 9.93 -20.56
CA ALA A 281 -17.12 8.51 -20.94
C ALA A 281 -18.49 7.95 -20.59
N ASP A 282 -19.07 7.07 -21.40
CA ASP A 282 -20.41 6.50 -21.16
C ASP A 282 -20.39 5.41 -20.08
N VAL A 283 -19.93 5.77 -18.89
CA VAL A 283 -19.80 4.91 -17.71
C VAL A 283 -19.93 5.74 -16.43
N HIS A 284 -20.46 5.11 -15.38
CA HIS A 284 -20.56 5.72 -14.06
C HIS A 284 -19.18 5.95 -13.44
N GLY A 285 -19.00 7.11 -12.80
CA GLY A 285 -17.73 7.47 -12.16
C GLY A 285 -16.65 7.93 -13.14
N ALA A 286 -17.01 8.29 -14.37
CA ALA A 286 -16.08 8.97 -15.27
C ALA A 286 -15.83 10.43 -14.87
N ALA A 287 -14.63 10.93 -15.17
CA ALA A 287 -14.32 12.34 -14.99
C ALA A 287 -15.07 13.21 -16.02
N SER A 288 -15.44 14.43 -15.60
CA SER A 288 -15.92 15.46 -16.52
C SER A 288 -14.74 16.12 -17.22
N VAL A 289 -14.70 16.05 -18.56
CA VAL A 289 -13.61 16.56 -19.38
C VAL A 289 -14.09 17.78 -20.18
N ILE A 290 -13.27 18.82 -20.24
CA ILE A 290 -13.49 20.01 -21.08
C ILE A 290 -12.33 20.12 -22.07
N ILE A 291 -12.66 20.30 -23.34
CA ILE A 291 -11.72 20.69 -24.38
C ILE A 291 -11.89 22.19 -24.60
N LYS A 292 -10.88 22.99 -24.27
CA LYS A 292 -10.96 24.45 -24.43
C LYS A 292 -10.86 24.84 -25.91
N GLY A 293 -11.84 25.59 -26.38
CA GLY A 293 -11.89 26.11 -27.75
C GLY A 293 -10.80 27.13 -28.03
N ARG A 294 -10.50 27.36 -29.31
CA ARG A 294 -9.51 28.36 -29.74
C ARG A 294 -10.12 29.32 -30.75
N GLY A 295 -10.27 30.59 -30.36
CA GLY A 295 -10.82 31.64 -31.24
C GLY A 295 -12.25 31.33 -31.70
N ASN A 296 -13.09 30.81 -30.80
CA ASN A 296 -14.46 30.39 -31.08
C ASN A 296 -14.58 29.28 -32.14
N ARG A 297 -13.56 28.41 -32.22
CA ARG A 297 -13.59 27.20 -33.05
C ARG A 297 -13.54 25.96 -32.16
N PRO A 298 -14.40 24.96 -32.40
CA PRO A 298 -14.34 23.69 -31.70
C PRO A 298 -13.06 22.94 -32.05
N ALA A 299 -12.69 22.01 -31.17
CA ALA A 299 -11.54 21.16 -31.41
C ALA A 299 -11.74 20.29 -32.67
N PRO A 300 -10.67 20.06 -33.47
CA PRO A 300 -10.70 19.16 -34.62
C PRO A 300 -10.88 17.68 -34.20
N PRO A 301 -11.24 16.79 -35.15
CA PRO A 301 -11.53 15.39 -34.85
C PRO A 301 -10.41 14.63 -34.12
N LEU A 302 -9.14 14.90 -34.45
CA LEU A 302 -8.00 14.25 -33.81
C LEU A 302 -7.87 14.66 -32.34
N SER A 303 -7.93 15.96 -32.02
CA SER A 303 -8.02 16.45 -30.63
C SER A 303 -9.22 15.87 -29.87
N ILE A 304 -10.38 15.74 -30.51
CA ILE A 304 -11.58 15.13 -29.91
C ILE A 304 -11.31 13.65 -29.57
N GLN A 305 -10.67 12.91 -30.48
CA GLN A 305 -10.32 11.51 -30.26
C GLN A 305 -9.30 11.34 -29.11
N GLU A 306 -8.27 12.18 -29.04
CA GLU A 306 -7.30 12.19 -27.93
C GLU A 306 -8.00 12.47 -26.59
N ALA A 307 -8.91 13.44 -26.56
CA ALA A 307 -9.70 13.75 -25.37
C ALA A 307 -10.64 12.59 -24.96
N ALA A 308 -11.20 11.86 -25.93
CA ALA A 308 -12.06 10.71 -25.67
C ALA A 308 -11.30 9.57 -24.99
N ILE A 309 -10.09 9.27 -25.49
CA ILE A 309 -9.18 8.29 -24.86
C ILE A 309 -8.86 8.73 -23.42
N PHE A 310 -8.58 10.02 -23.22
CA PHE A 310 -8.29 10.56 -21.89
C PHE A 310 -9.50 10.48 -20.94
N ALA A 311 -10.71 10.74 -21.41
CA ALA A 311 -11.94 10.61 -20.64
C ALA A 311 -12.18 9.15 -20.20
N ALA A 312 -12.00 8.19 -21.12
CA ALA A 312 -12.10 6.76 -20.81
C ALA A 312 -11.02 6.34 -19.79
N ALA A 313 -9.79 6.83 -19.93
CA ALA A 313 -8.70 6.53 -19.00
C ALA A 313 -8.87 7.16 -17.61
N CYS A 314 -9.65 8.26 -17.50
CA CYS A 314 -10.02 8.88 -16.23
C CYS A 314 -11.38 8.40 -15.70
N SER A 315 -11.77 7.17 -16.03
CA SER A 315 -13.03 6.56 -15.58
C SER A 315 -12.79 5.23 -14.87
N SER A 316 -13.84 4.71 -14.24
CA SER A 316 -13.87 3.36 -13.65
C SER A 316 -13.54 2.25 -14.66
N ALA A 317 -13.77 2.48 -15.96
CA ALA A 317 -13.47 1.53 -17.02
C ALA A 317 -11.97 1.26 -17.20
N TRP A 318 -11.11 2.21 -16.81
CA TRP A 318 -9.65 2.05 -16.86
C TRP A 318 -9.15 0.94 -15.94
N ASP A 319 -9.68 0.89 -14.72
CA ASP A 319 -9.33 -0.12 -13.73
C ASP A 319 -9.96 -1.47 -14.10
N ALA A 320 -11.18 -1.44 -14.63
CA ALA A 320 -11.89 -2.63 -15.09
C ALA A 320 -11.38 -3.22 -16.43
N LYS A 321 -10.49 -2.51 -17.14
CA LYS A 321 -9.98 -2.90 -18.47
C LYS A 321 -11.08 -3.11 -19.52
N VAL A 322 -12.17 -2.36 -19.40
CA VAL A 322 -13.32 -2.40 -20.33
C VAL A 322 -13.25 -1.22 -21.28
N ALA A 323 -13.40 -1.46 -22.58
CA ALA A 323 -13.52 -0.38 -23.56
C ALA A 323 -14.89 0.29 -23.44
N VAL A 324 -14.89 1.62 -23.29
CA VAL A 324 -16.10 2.44 -23.15
C VAL A 324 -16.03 3.60 -24.13
N ASN A 325 -17.11 3.83 -24.87
CA ASN A 325 -17.20 4.97 -25.77
C ASN A 325 -17.29 6.27 -24.97
N ALA A 326 -16.73 7.35 -25.51
CA ALA A 326 -16.97 8.69 -24.98
C ALA A 326 -18.01 9.40 -25.83
N PHE A 327 -18.60 10.45 -25.30
CA PHE A 327 -19.39 11.38 -26.08
C PHE A 327 -19.01 12.82 -25.75
N TRP A 328 -19.21 13.72 -26.71
CA TRP A 328 -19.09 15.15 -26.51
C TRP A 328 -20.39 15.88 -26.85
N VAL A 329 -20.58 17.02 -26.20
CA VAL A 329 -21.70 17.94 -26.39
C VAL A 329 -21.23 19.39 -26.22
N TYR A 330 -22.05 20.31 -26.70
CA TYR A 330 -21.82 21.74 -26.52
C TYR A 330 -22.18 22.19 -25.09
N PRO A 331 -21.60 23.30 -24.60
CA PRO A 331 -21.87 23.84 -23.26
C PRO A 331 -23.36 24.01 -22.95
N GLU A 332 -24.14 24.46 -23.93
CA GLU A 332 -25.58 24.75 -23.79
C GLU A 332 -26.41 23.49 -23.53
N GLN A 333 -25.86 22.32 -23.84
CA GLN A 333 -26.50 21.02 -23.62
C GLN A 333 -26.28 20.48 -22.21
N VAL A 334 -25.37 21.07 -21.42
CA VAL A 334 -24.99 20.57 -20.10
C VAL A 334 -25.76 21.31 -19.01
N SER A 335 -26.70 20.63 -18.37
CA SER A 335 -27.49 21.17 -17.27
C SER A 335 -27.04 20.62 -15.93
N GLN A 336 -26.87 21.51 -14.95
CA GLN A 336 -26.54 21.16 -13.56
C GLN A 336 -27.78 20.76 -12.75
N SER A 337 -28.97 21.15 -13.23
CA SER A 337 -30.23 20.87 -12.56
C SER A 337 -30.81 19.55 -13.04
N ALA A 338 -31.16 18.69 -12.09
CA ALA A 338 -31.94 17.50 -12.36
C ALA A 338 -33.30 17.86 -13.00
N PRO A 339 -33.91 16.96 -13.80
CA PRO A 339 -35.31 17.06 -14.16
C PRO A 339 -36.20 17.10 -12.91
N SER A 340 -37.37 17.74 -13.03
CA SER A 340 -38.30 17.94 -11.91
C SER A 340 -38.58 16.64 -11.14
N GLY A 341 -38.27 16.63 -9.84
CA GLY A 341 -38.53 15.50 -8.93
C GLY A 341 -37.38 14.49 -8.77
N MET A 342 -36.25 14.67 -9.44
CA MET A 342 -35.05 13.83 -9.25
C MET A 342 -33.92 14.61 -8.55
N HIS A 343 -33.06 13.92 -7.82
CA HIS A 343 -31.83 14.48 -7.27
C HIS A 343 -30.63 13.94 -8.04
N LEU A 344 -29.65 14.81 -8.28
CA LEU A 344 -28.43 14.47 -9.00
C LEU A 344 -27.26 14.40 -8.01
N ASN A 345 -26.43 13.37 -8.14
CA ASN A 345 -25.24 13.24 -7.31
C ASN A 345 -24.24 14.36 -7.62
N GLN A 346 -23.45 14.75 -6.62
CA GLN A 346 -22.45 15.80 -6.79
C GLN A 346 -21.47 15.46 -7.92
N GLY A 347 -21.20 16.44 -8.80
CA GLY A 347 -20.30 16.26 -9.95
C GLY A 347 -20.89 15.48 -11.13
N SER A 348 -22.19 15.15 -11.11
CA SER A 348 -22.92 14.60 -12.25
C SER A 348 -23.69 15.72 -12.98
N PHE A 349 -23.90 15.57 -14.28
CA PHE A 349 -24.58 16.57 -15.12
C PHE A 349 -25.61 15.93 -16.04
N VAL A 350 -26.70 16.65 -16.29
CA VAL A 350 -27.76 16.22 -17.20
C VAL A 350 -27.46 16.76 -18.57
N VAL A 351 -27.21 15.87 -19.52
CA VAL A 351 -26.96 16.24 -20.92
C VAL A 351 -28.27 16.18 -21.71
N ARG A 352 -28.66 17.30 -22.32
CA ARG A 352 -29.87 17.46 -23.12
C ARG A 352 -29.56 17.45 -24.62
N GLY A 353 -30.48 16.91 -25.41
CA GLY A 353 -30.35 16.85 -26.87
C GLY A 353 -29.42 15.74 -27.37
N GLN A 354 -28.89 15.91 -28.58
CA GLN A 354 -28.10 14.90 -29.28
C GLN A 354 -26.66 14.83 -28.72
N ARG A 355 -26.18 13.60 -28.47
CA ARG A 355 -24.81 13.31 -28.06
C ARG A 355 -23.97 12.88 -29.26
N ASN A 356 -22.76 13.38 -29.36
CA ASN A 356 -21.81 12.98 -30.40
C ASN A 356 -20.86 11.93 -29.86
N TYR A 357 -21.07 10.67 -30.23
CA TYR A 357 -20.27 9.55 -29.72
C TYR A 357 -18.94 9.42 -30.47
N VAL A 358 -17.90 9.12 -29.71
CA VAL A 358 -16.53 8.88 -30.16
C VAL A 358 -16.12 7.49 -29.70
N PRO A 359 -15.89 6.55 -30.63
CA PRO A 359 -15.48 5.21 -30.27
C PRO A 359 -14.06 5.23 -29.68
N VAL A 360 -13.90 4.66 -28.49
CA VAL A 360 -12.60 4.41 -27.86
C VAL A 360 -12.36 2.91 -27.90
N THR A 361 -12.08 2.39 -29.10
CA THR A 361 -11.84 0.96 -29.33
C THR A 361 -10.35 0.64 -29.31
N THR A 362 -10.01 -0.52 -28.78
CA THR A 362 -8.64 -1.04 -28.78
C THR A 362 -8.13 -1.43 -30.17
N SER A 363 -9.02 -1.58 -31.16
CA SER A 363 -8.68 -2.11 -32.50
C SER A 363 -8.49 -1.06 -33.60
N GLY A 364 -8.81 0.21 -33.38
CA GLY A 364 -8.67 1.27 -34.41
C GLY A 364 -8.21 2.64 -33.89
N SER A 365 -8.52 2.96 -32.63
CA SER A 365 -8.14 4.23 -31.98
C SER A 365 -6.84 4.15 -31.16
N GLY A 366 -6.15 3.01 -31.19
CA GLY A 366 -4.99 2.70 -30.35
C GLY A 366 -5.39 2.16 -28.97
N PRO A 367 -4.49 1.48 -28.25
CA PRO A 367 -4.77 0.98 -26.91
C PRO A 367 -5.04 2.16 -25.95
N MET A 368 -5.91 1.96 -24.96
CA MET A 368 -6.05 2.89 -23.84
C MET A 368 -4.71 2.94 -23.08
N VAL A 369 -3.90 3.96 -23.38
CA VAL A 369 -2.57 4.16 -22.79
C VAL A 369 -2.48 5.56 -22.24
N MET A 370 -2.00 5.67 -21.01
CA MET A 370 -1.59 6.94 -20.41
C MET A 370 -0.08 6.93 -20.21
N GLY A 371 0.59 7.96 -20.74
CA GLY A 371 1.99 8.23 -20.48
C GLY A 371 2.15 9.53 -19.70
N PHE A 372 3.36 9.78 -19.20
CA PHE A 372 3.77 11.10 -18.75
C PHE A 372 4.70 11.72 -19.80
N GLY A 373 4.60 13.04 -19.98
CA GLY A 373 5.43 13.79 -20.90
C GLY A 373 5.97 15.04 -20.24
N PHE A 374 7.16 15.47 -20.66
CA PHE A 374 7.72 16.76 -20.25
C PHE A 374 7.32 17.82 -21.28
N LEU A 375 6.63 18.86 -20.81
CA LEU A 375 6.31 20.03 -21.63
C LEU A 375 7.22 21.19 -21.24
N PHE A 376 8.03 21.64 -22.18
CA PHE A 376 8.91 22.79 -21.99
C PHE A 376 8.23 24.06 -22.47
N ARG A 377 8.20 25.09 -21.62
CA ARG A 377 7.77 26.43 -22.03
C ARG A 377 8.84 27.02 -22.93
N LEU A 378 8.46 27.42 -24.15
CA LEU A 378 9.35 28.11 -25.06
C LEU A 378 9.75 29.49 -24.50
N ALA A 379 11.03 29.81 -24.59
CA ALA A 379 11.49 31.17 -24.38
C ALA A 379 10.94 32.09 -25.48
N LEU A 380 10.68 33.37 -25.17
CA LEU A 380 10.06 34.31 -26.11
C LEU A 380 10.83 34.40 -27.44
N GLN A 381 12.16 34.37 -27.39
CA GLN A 381 13.05 34.36 -28.56
C GLN A 381 13.01 33.06 -29.39
N SER A 382 12.41 31.99 -28.88
CA SER A 382 12.27 30.73 -29.61
C SER A 382 10.90 30.58 -30.27
N VAL A 383 9.89 31.38 -29.89
CA VAL A 383 8.50 31.20 -30.32
C VAL A 383 8.36 31.12 -31.83
N TRP A 384 9.09 31.96 -32.59
CA TRP A 384 9.03 31.96 -34.05
C TRP A 384 9.51 30.65 -34.68
N ARG A 385 10.46 29.93 -34.07
CA ARG A 385 11.00 28.66 -34.59
C ARG A 385 10.02 27.51 -34.48
N HIS A 386 9.07 27.63 -33.56
CA HIS A 386 8.07 26.59 -33.27
C HIS A 386 6.68 26.98 -33.82
N LEU A 387 6.61 28.02 -34.65
CA LEU A 387 5.36 28.43 -35.27
C LEU A 387 4.90 27.34 -36.25
N GLY A 388 3.71 26.79 -36.04
CA GLY A 388 3.12 25.78 -36.92
C GLY A 388 3.43 24.31 -36.59
N GLU A 389 4.32 24.02 -35.64
CA GLU A 389 4.66 22.64 -35.23
C GLU A 389 3.46 21.80 -34.78
N ARG A 390 2.42 22.45 -34.26
CA ARG A 390 1.17 21.86 -33.78
C ARG A 390 -0.04 22.47 -34.48
N SER A 391 0.08 22.68 -35.78
CA SER A 391 -1.04 23.09 -36.63
C SER A 391 -2.08 21.98 -36.75
N ILE A 392 -3.33 22.37 -37.04
CA ILE A 392 -4.42 21.41 -37.26
C ILE A 392 -4.04 20.57 -38.49
N ARG A 393 -4.04 19.25 -38.33
CA ARG A 393 -3.81 18.31 -39.42
C ARG A 393 -5.12 18.19 -40.17
N SER A 394 -5.37 19.13 -41.07
CA SER A 394 -6.49 19.02 -42.02
C SER A 394 -6.39 17.64 -42.70
N GLN A 395 -7.49 16.89 -42.75
CA GLN A 395 -7.63 15.89 -43.80
C GLN A 395 -7.36 16.62 -45.13
N GLU A 396 -6.45 16.06 -45.92
CA GLU A 396 -5.93 16.63 -47.16
C GLU A 396 -7.07 17.21 -48.02
N VAL A 397 -7.24 18.52 -48.00
CA VAL A 397 -7.73 19.20 -49.20
C VAL A 397 -6.49 19.35 -50.06
N ASN A 398 -6.48 18.52 -51.10
CA ASN A 398 -5.51 18.42 -52.15
C ASN A 398 -5.23 19.79 -52.80
N THR A 399 -4.41 20.62 -52.17
CA THR A 399 -3.65 21.67 -52.84
C THR A 399 -2.22 21.18 -52.87
N SER A 400 -1.92 20.37 -53.88
CA SER A 400 -0.58 19.97 -54.26
C SER A 400 0.36 21.18 -54.14
N PRO A 401 1.48 21.10 -53.41
CA PRO A 401 2.51 22.10 -53.58
C PRO A 401 3.10 21.84 -54.98
N THR A 402 2.72 22.68 -55.95
CA THR A 402 3.32 22.76 -57.27
C THR A 402 4.79 23.14 -57.15
N TRP A 403 5.64 22.16 -56.84
CA TRP A 403 7.10 22.24 -57.05
C TRP A 403 7.60 21.17 -58.04
N ALA A 404 6.71 20.33 -58.57
CA ALA A 404 7.00 19.44 -59.69
C ALA A 404 6.42 19.98 -61.01
N THR A 405 6.91 21.15 -61.44
CA THR A 405 6.94 21.53 -62.86
C THR A 405 8.17 22.41 -63.06
N GLN A 406 9.34 21.76 -63.18
CA GLN A 406 10.44 22.35 -63.93
C GLN A 406 10.56 21.59 -65.23
N SER A 407 10.23 22.33 -66.29
CA SER A 407 10.45 22.01 -67.68
C SER A 407 11.85 21.46 -67.90
N GLN A 408 11.95 20.47 -68.77
CA GLN A 408 13.20 20.10 -69.41
C GLN A 408 13.83 21.36 -70.02
N ASP A 409 15.06 21.67 -69.63
CA ASP A 409 16.00 22.20 -70.59
C ASP A 409 17.44 21.78 -70.26
N ASN A 410 18.14 21.38 -71.32
CA ASN A 410 19.48 20.82 -71.34
C ASN A 410 20.54 21.80 -70.82
N GLY A 411 21.54 21.29 -70.10
CA GLY A 411 22.76 22.06 -69.85
C GLY A 411 23.75 21.35 -68.95
N SER A 412 24.78 20.78 -69.56
CA SER A 412 26.01 20.28 -68.93
C SER A 412 26.61 21.28 -67.93
N CYS A 413 27.16 20.81 -66.81
CA CYS A 413 28.59 20.96 -66.47
C CYS A 413 28.92 20.50 -65.04
N VAL A 414 29.89 19.58 -65.01
CA VAL A 414 30.94 19.29 -64.02
C VAL A 414 31.18 20.34 -62.93
N GLY A 415 31.38 19.89 -61.69
CA GLY A 415 32.14 20.64 -60.68
C GLY A 415 31.69 20.37 -59.25
N GLY A 416 32.49 19.59 -58.50
CA GLY A 416 32.26 19.35 -57.08
C GLY A 416 32.52 20.58 -56.21
N CYS A 417 32.00 20.52 -54.98
CA CYS A 417 32.63 21.07 -53.79
C CYS A 417 31.92 20.51 -52.56
N GLU A 418 32.71 19.92 -51.65
CA GLU A 418 32.41 19.77 -50.23
C GLU A 418 31.95 21.10 -49.63
N VAL A 419 31.18 21.05 -48.54
CA VAL A 419 31.57 21.64 -47.24
C VAL A 419 30.55 21.21 -46.18
N HIS A 420 31.07 20.62 -45.10
CA HIS A 420 30.42 20.42 -43.82
C HIS A 420 29.89 21.72 -43.20
N ARG A 421 28.70 21.66 -42.59
CA ARG A 421 28.54 21.88 -41.13
C ARG A 421 27.17 21.45 -40.64
#